data_AF-A0A938IAX9-F1
#
_entry.id   AF-A0A938IAX9-F1
#
_cell.length_a   1.000
_cell.length_b   1.000
_cell.length_c   1.000
_cell.angle_alpha   90.00
_cell.angle_beta   90.00
_cell.angle_gamma   90.00
#
_symmetry.space_group_name_H-M   'P 1'
#
loop_
_entity.id
_entity.type
_entity.pdbx_description
1 polymer ?
#
loop_
_entity_poly.entity_id
_entity_poly.type
_entity_poly.pdbx_seq_one_letter_code
_entity_poly.pdbx_strand_id
1 'polypeptide(L)'
;MRRLRAPLAFNNSKSQSIPPDKLKSIARLSFDNEFQFTAHSVGDVAVHVMIDAYKAINRELLLHDHRPCISHCNFMSREVIDRMKAVGIVADLQPAWLRLDGATLLKQFGQRRTEYFQPY
;
A
#
# COMPACT_ATOMS: atom_id res chain seq x y z
N MET A 1 3.21 40.79 -15.97
CA MET A 1 3.17 39.31 -15.81
C MET A 1 3.42 38.95 -14.35
N ARG A 2 2.38 38.68 -13.57
CA ARG A 2 2.48 38.31 -12.15
C ARG A 2 1.97 36.86 -12.03
N ARG A 3 2.88 35.87 -12.02
CA ARG A 3 2.49 34.48 -11.72
C ARG A 3 2.17 34.40 -10.24
N LEU A 4 0.88 34.28 -9.94
CA LEU A 4 0.39 33.83 -8.63
C LEU A 4 0.99 32.44 -8.37
N ARG A 5 2.00 32.35 -7.48
CA ARG A 5 2.32 31.09 -6.82
C ARG A 5 1.18 30.84 -5.85
N ALA A 6 0.18 30.09 -6.30
CA ALA A 6 -0.72 29.44 -5.37
C ALA A 6 0.15 28.51 -4.50
N PRO A 7 0.12 28.63 -3.17
CA PRO A 7 0.65 27.56 -2.33
C PRO A 7 -0.22 26.35 -2.62
N LEU A 8 0.38 25.27 -3.12
CA LEU A 8 -0.21 23.95 -3.06
C LEU A 8 -0.35 23.62 -1.57
N ALA A 9 -1.49 24.00 -0.99
CA ALA A 9 -1.92 23.52 0.30
C ALA A 9 -2.23 22.03 0.13
N PHE A 10 -1.21 21.19 0.25
CA PHE A 10 -1.40 19.76 0.42
C PHE A 10 -1.95 19.54 1.83
N ASN A 11 -3.27 19.40 1.89
CA ASN A 11 -4.00 19.02 3.08
C ASN A 11 -3.51 17.64 3.54
N ASN A 12 -3.12 17.55 4.81
CA ASN A 12 -2.55 16.37 5.42
C ASN A 12 -3.68 15.36 5.76
N SER A 13 -3.36 14.07 5.69
CA SER A 13 -4.07 12.92 6.29
C SER A 13 -5.21 12.21 5.49
N LYS A 14 -4.96 10.93 5.16
CA LYS A 14 -5.95 9.85 4.96
C LYS A 14 -7.00 10.03 3.85
N SER A 15 -6.62 9.91 2.58
CA SER A 15 -7.60 9.46 1.56
C SER A 15 -7.59 7.93 1.47
N GLN A 16 -8.12 7.25 2.49
CA GLN A 16 -8.50 5.86 2.32
C GLN A 16 -9.82 5.83 1.55
N SER A 17 -9.76 5.46 0.27
CA SER A 17 -10.94 5.49 -0.61
C SER A 17 -11.98 4.42 -0.27
N ILE A 18 -11.60 3.36 0.44
CA ILE A 18 -12.44 2.21 0.76
C ILE A 18 -12.40 1.94 2.27
N PRO A 19 -13.54 1.96 2.99
CA PRO A 19 -13.60 1.62 4.41
C PRO A 19 -13.01 0.23 4.69
N PRO A 20 -12.30 0.01 5.81
CA PRO A 20 -11.66 -1.28 6.12
C PRO A 20 -12.60 -2.49 6.05
N ASP A 21 -13.82 -2.37 6.58
CA ASP A 21 -14.80 -3.46 6.56
C ASP A 21 -15.25 -3.79 5.14
N LYS A 22 -15.41 -2.76 4.29
CA LYS A 22 -15.76 -2.96 2.89
C LYS A 22 -14.63 -3.62 2.12
N LEU A 23 -13.38 -3.23 2.37
CA LEU A 23 -12.19 -3.88 1.80
C LEU A 23 -12.15 -5.36 2.18
N LYS A 24 -12.33 -5.68 3.46
CA LYS A 24 -12.35 -7.06 3.96
C LYS A 24 -13.45 -7.88 3.28
N SER A 25 -14.67 -7.34 3.17
CA SER A 25 -15.79 -8.06 2.55
C SER A 25 -15.56 -8.34 1.06
N ILE A 26 -15.02 -7.37 0.31
CA ILE A 26 -14.71 -7.56 -1.12
C ILE A 26 -13.58 -8.59 -1.28
N ALA A 27 -12.49 -8.46 -0.50
CA ALA A 27 -11.38 -9.40 -0.55
C ALA A 27 -11.84 -10.82 -0.20
N ARG A 28 -12.66 -10.97 0.85
CA ARG A 28 -13.21 -12.26 1.26
C ARG A 28 -14.04 -12.88 0.13
N LEU A 29 -14.92 -12.11 -0.49
CA LEU A 29 -15.72 -12.58 -1.62
C LEU A 29 -14.83 -13.08 -2.77
N SER A 30 -13.73 -12.39 -3.08
CA SER A 30 -12.78 -12.84 -4.10
C SER A 30 -12.13 -14.18 -3.73
N PHE A 31 -11.64 -14.33 -2.51
CA PHE A 31 -10.97 -15.56 -2.08
C PHE A 31 -11.92 -16.76 -1.99
N ASP A 32 -13.15 -16.55 -1.51
CA ASP A 32 -14.18 -17.60 -1.47
C ASP A 32 -14.57 -18.11 -2.88
N ASN A 33 -14.25 -17.34 -3.92
CA ASN A 33 -14.47 -17.70 -5.33
C ASN A 33 -13.15 -17.99 -6.08
N GLU A 34 -12.09 -18.33 -5.34
CA GLU A 34 -10.79 -18.74 -5.89
C GLU A 34 -10.09 -17.68 -6.76
N PHE A 35 -10.49 -16.41 -6.65
CA PHE A 35 -9.80 -15.31 -7.33
C PHE A 35 -8.64 -14.78 -6.48
N GLN A 36 -7.54 -14.44 -7.15
CA GLN A 36 -6.51 -13.59 -6.55
C GLN A 36 -7.05 -12.16 -6.39
N PHE A 37 -6.87 -11.58 -5.21
CA PHE A 37 -7.27 -10.20 -4.93
C PHE A 37 -6.06 -9.27 -4.95
N THR A 38 -6.20 -8.10 -5.56
CA THR A 38 -5.20 -7.03 -5.54
C THR A 38 -5.84 -5.68 -5.25
N ALA A 39 -5.09 -4.79 -4.60
CA ALA A 39 -5.48 -3.40 -4.42
C ALA A 39 -4.28 -2.46 -4.52
N HIS A 40 -4.55 -1.26 -5.04
CA HIS A 40 -3.58 -0.18 -5.19
C HIS A 40 -3.28 0.48 -3.85
N SER A 41 -1.99 0.59 -3.49
CA SER A 41 -1.55 1.31 -2.29
C SER A 41 -0.27 2.12 -2.52
N VAL A 42 -0.41 3.44 -2.51
CA VAL A 42 0.73 4.38 -2.59
C VAL A 42 1.17 4.87 -1.21
N GLY A 43 0.28 4.95 -0.22
CA GLY A 43 0.61 5.38 1.15
C GLY A 43 0.88 4.20 2.10
N ASP A 44 1.60 4.46 3.18
CA ASP A 44 1.93 3.49 4.24
C ASP A 44 0.69 2.97 4.98
N VAL A 45 -0.24 3.87 5.35
CA VAL A 45 -1.47 3.51 6.08
C VAL A 45 -2.31 2.48 5.32
N ALA A 46 -2.42 2.60 4.00
CA ALA A 46 -3.21 1.68 3.19
C ALA A 46 -2.63 0.27 3.19
N VAL A 47 -1.30 0.13 3.17
CA VAL A 47 -0.62 -1.17 3.30
C VAL A 47 -0.97 -1.84 4.63
N HIS A 48 -0.91 -1.10 5.75
CA HIS A 48 -1.28 -1.65 7.06
C HIS A 48 -2.73 -2.11 7.11
N VAL A 49 -3.68 -1.33 6.57
CA VAL A 49 -5.10 -1.72 6.55
C VAL A 49 -5.31 -2.99 5.73
N MET A 50 -4.65 -3.12 4.58
CA MET A 50 -4.74 -4.34 3.77
C MET A 50 -4.16 -5.56 4.49
N ILE A 51 -2.99 -5.42 5.13
CA ILE A 51 -2.39 -6.49 5.94
C ILE A 51 -3.36 -6.92 7.04
N ASP A 52 -3.99 -5.99 7.75
CA ASP A 52 -4.90 -6.33 8.86
C ASP A 52 -6.19 -7.01 8.37
N ALA A 53 -6.73 -6.57 7.23
CA ALA A 53 -7.86 -7.23 6.59
C ALA A 53 -7.52 -8.67 6.17
N TYR A 54 -6.38 -8.88 5.51
CA TYR A 54 -5.95 -10.21 5.09
C TYR A 54 -5.58 -11.10 6.28
N LYS A 55 -4.93 -10.57 7.32
CA LYS A 55 -4.69 -11.30 8.57
C LYS A 55 -5.99 -11.78 9.22
N ALA A 56 -7.04 -10.96 9.19
CA ALA A 56 -8.34 -11.34 9.74
C ALA A 56 -8.98 -12.49 8.94
N ILE A 57 -8.92 -12.43 7.61
CA ILE A 57 -9.41 -13.51 6.74
C ILE A 57 -8.56 -14.79 6.89
N ASN A 58 -7.24 -14.64 7.01
CA ASN A 58 -6.28 -15.75 7.12
C ASN A 58 -6.48 -16.63 8.36
N ARG A 59 -7.28 -16.20 9.34
CA ARG A 59 -7.67 -17.01 10.50
C ARG A 59 -8.63 -18.14 10.14
N GLU A 60 -9.38 -17.98 9.05
CA GLU A 60 -10.45 -18.88 8.63
C GLU A 60 -10.15 -19.53 7.28
N LEU A 61 -9.38 -18.86 6.42
CA LEU A 61 -9.02 -19.31 5.08
C LEU A 61 -7.53 -19.06 4.85
N LEU A 62 -6.71 -20.10 4.69
CA LEU A 62 -5.27 -19.97 4.50
C LEU A 62 -4.96 -19.24 3.18
N LEU A 63 -4.58 -17.96 3.27
CA LEU A 63 -4.38 -17.07 2.12
C LEU A 63 -3.04 -17.27 1.41
N HIS A 64 -2.12 -18.04 1.99
CA HIS A 64 -0.79 -18.24 1.42
C HIS A 64 -0.86 -18.69 -0.05
N ASP A 65 -1.75 -19.63 -0.36
CA ASP A 65 -1.87 -20.21 -1.70
C ASP A 65 -2.66 -19.30 -2.66
N HIS A 66 -3.49 -18.39 -2.12
CA HIS A 66 -4.18 -17.36 -2.91
C HIS A 66 -3.28 -16.20 -3.34
N ARG A 67 -2.09 -16.07 -2.72
CA ARG A 67 -1.08 -15.03 -3.01
C ARG A 67 -1.69 -13.61 -3.13
N PRO A 68 -2.42 -13.10 -2.12
CA PRO A 68 -2.98 -11.75 -2.17
C PRO A 68 -1.92 -10.71 -2.50
N CYS A 69 -2.24 -9.75 -3.36
CA CYS A 69 -1.26 -8.82 -3.92
C CYS A 69 -1.53 -7.36 -3.50
N ILE A 70 -0.46 -6.61 -3.23
CA ILE A 70 -0.51 -5.15 -3.04
C ILE A 70 0.22 -4.49 -4.20
N SER A 71 -0.50 -3.72 -5.02
CA SER A 71 0.10 -2.97 -6.12
C SER A 71 0.73 -1.66 -5.62
N HIS A 72 1.89 -1.33 -6.18
CA HIS A 72 2.85 -0.30 -5.76
C HIS A 72 3.55 -0.60 -4.45
N CYS A 73 2.80 -0.82 -3.38
CA CYS A 73 3.33 -1.08 -2.04
C CYS A 73 4.53 -0.16 -1.71
N ASN A 74 4.37 1.14 -1.98
CA ASN A 74 5.53 2.04 -2.11
C ASN A 74 6.32 2.22 -0.82
N PHE A 75 5.74 1.94 0.35
CA PHE A 75 6.37 2.10 1.65
C PHE A 75 6.44 0.76 2.38
N MET A 76 7.64 0.18 2.45
CA MET A 76 7.86 -1.18 2.97
C MET A 76 8.93 -1.18 4.06
N SER A 77 8.55 -0.85 5.29
CA SER A 77 9.44 -1.06 6.44
C SER A 77 9.71 -2.56 6.65
N ARG A 78 10.77 -2.88 7.40
CA ARG A 78 11.06 -4.28 7.74
C ARG A 78 9.88 -4.98 8.44
N GLU A 79 9.21 -4.27 9.36
CA GLU A 79 8.01 -4.76 10.04
C GLU A 79 6.88 -5.09 9.05
N VAL A 80 6.65 -4.21 8.07
CA VAL A 80 5.62 -4.40 7.03
C VAL A 80 5.93 -5.66 6.20
N ILE A 81 7.18 -5.83 5.77
CA ILE A 81 7.62 -7.00 5.00
C ILE A 81 7.41 -8.29 5.80
N ASP A 82 7.80 -8.31 7.08
CA ASP A 82 7.64 -9.49 7.94
C ASP A 82 6.16 -9.82 8.16
N ARG A 83 5.30 -8.80 8.32
CA ARG A 83 3.84 -8.99 8.44
C ARG A 83 3.20 -9.50 7.14
N MET A 84 3.67 -9.02 5.98
CA MET A 84 3.21 -9.50 4.67
C MET A 84 3.56 -10.98 4.47
N LYS A 85 4.81 -11.33 4.78
CA LYS A 85 5.32 -12.71 4.70
C LYS A 85 4.49 -13.69 5.53
N ALA A 86 4.09 -13.30 6.75
CA ALA A 86 3.32 -14.15 7.65
C ALA A 86 1.93 -14.57 7.11
N VAL A 87 1.40 -13.85 6.11
CA VAL A 87 0.10 -14.12 5.47
C VAL A 87 0.26 -14.71 4.07
N GLY A 88 1.44 -14.58 3.45
CA GLY A 88 1.66 -14.90 2.04
C GLY A 88 1.28 -13.76 1.08
N ILE A 89 1.29 -12.52 1.56
CA ILE A 89 1.01 -11.34 0.74
C ILE A 89 2.22 -11.06 -0.16
N VAL A 90 1.97 -10.84 -1.45
CA VAL A 90 2.98 -10.47 -2.46
C VAL A 90 2.86 -8.99 -2.82
N ALA A 91 3.94 -8.41 -3.36
CA ALA A 91 3.98 -7.05 -3.85
C ALA A 91 4.19 -7.00 -5.36
N ASP A 92 3.42 -6.15 -6.04
CA ASP A 92 3.59 -5.79 -7.44
C ASP A 92 4.20 -4.39 -7.51
N LEU A 93 5.51 -4.35 -7.81
CA LEU A 93 6.36 -3.15 -7.68
C LEU A 93 6.72 -2.56 -9.05
N GLN A 94 6.88 -1.23 -9.12
CA GLN A 94 7.20 -0.51 -10.35
C GLN A 94 8.50 0.31 -10.18
N PRO A 95 9.69 -0.29 -10.38
CA PRO A 95 10.94 0.33 -9.98
C PRO A 95 11.35 1.61 -10.71
N ALA A 96 10.73 1.87 -11.87
CA ALA A 96 10.92 3.11 -12.60
C ALA A 96 10.54 4.35 -11.77
N TRP A 97 9.60 4.22 -10.83
CA TRP A 97 9.14 5.34 -9.99
C TRP A 97 10.22 5.83 -9.03
N LEU A 98 11.07 4.94 -8.50
CA LEU A 98 12.23 5.36 -7.71
C LEU A 98 13.13 6.32 -8.49
N ARG A 99 13.32 6.06 -9.79
CA ARG A 99 14.13 6.92 -10.67
C ARG A 99 13.42 8.21 -11.07
N LEU A 100 12.13 8.13 -11.42
CA LEU A 100 11.39 9.27 -11.97
C LEU A 100 10.86 10.21 -10.89
N ASP A 101 10.42 9.66 -9.76
CA ASP A 101 9.70 10.39 -8.72
C ASP A 101 10.51 10.53 -7.41
N GLY A 102 11.50 9.69 -7.16
CA GLY A 102 12.23 9.65 -5.89
C GLY A 102 12.81 11.01 -5.45
N ALA A 103 13.44 11.75 -6.36
CA ALA A 103 13.99 13.09 -6.06
C ALA A 103 12.88 14.10 -5.71
N THR A 104 11.75 14.03 -6.41
CA THR A 104 10.58 14.87 -6.14
C THR A 104 9.98 14.53 -4.78
N LEU A 105 9.78 13.25 -4.49
CA LEU A 105 9.23 12.77 -3.22
C LEU A 105 10.13 13.15 -2.04
N LEU A 106 11.45 12.97 -2.16
CA LEU A 106 12.41 13.37 -1.14
C LEU A 106 12.32 14.88 -0.85
N LYS A 107 12.22 15.70 -1.89
CA LYS A 107 12.07 17.16 -1.76
C LYS A 107 10.76 17.56 -1.08
N GLN A 108 9.65 16.89 -1.38
CA GLN A 108 8.33 17.24 -0.86
C GLN A 108 8.09 16.69 0.56
N PHE A 109 8.51 15.46 0.82
CA PHE A 109 8.17 14.75 2.05
C PHE A 109 9.33 14.68 3.05
N GLY A 110 10.56 14.89 2.59
CA GLY A 110 11.77 14.80 3.42
C GLY A 110 12.21 13.36 3.66
N GLN A 111 13.45 13.22 4.13
CA GLN A 111 14.12 11.92 4.28
C GLN A 111 13.35 10.97 5.21
N ARG A 112 12.87 11.45 6.36
CA ARG A 112 12.13 10.61 7.33
C ARG A 112 10.88 9.94 6.74
N ARG A 113 10.17 10.61 5.83
CA ARG A 113 8.94 10.07 5.22
C ARG A 113 9.21 9.25 3.96
N THR A 114 10.44 9.27 3.45
CA THR A 114 10.85 8.55 2.23
C THR A 114 11.88 7.46 2.51
N GLU A 115 12.25 7.25 3.77
CA GLU A 115 13.22 6.25 4.22
C GLU A 115 12.90 4.84 3.69
N TYR A 116 11.62 4.48 3.66
CA TYR A 116 11.14 3.18 3.19
C TYR A 116 10.46 3.24 1.82
N PHE A 117 10.70 4.30 1.03
CA PHE A 117 10.15 4.40 -0.31
C PHE A 117 10.89 3.44 -1.25
N GLN A 118 10.21 2.38 -1.70
CA GLN A 118 10.72 1.37 -2.64
C GLN A 118 12.15 0.84 -2.30
N PRO A 119 12.35 0.17 -1.15
CA PRO A 119 13.66 -0.13 -0.57
C PRO A 119 14.34 -1.41 -1.13
N TYR A 120 14.20 -1.71 -2.42
CA TYR A 120 14.87 -2.84 -3.09
C TYR A 120 16.27 -2.48 -3.60
#